data_AF-A0A6I3C5H1-F1
#
_entry.id   AF-A0A6I3C5H1-F1
#
_cell.length_a   1.000
_cell.length_b   1.000
_cell.length_c   1.000
_cell.angle_alpha   90.00
_cell.angle_beta   90.00
_cell.angle_gamma   90.00
#
_symmetry.space_group_name_H-M   'P 1'
#
loop_
_entity.id
_entity.type
_entity.pdbx_description
1 polymer ?
#
loop_
_entity_poly.entity_id
_entity_poly.type
_entity_poly.pdbx_seq_one_letter_code
_entity_poly.pdbx_strand_id
1 'polypeptide(L)' 'MQVAPDIFEVRDDDFLYVLNDTPEDEARERCEEAVNRCPKQAIKLADV' A
#
# COMPACT_ATOMS: atom_id res chain seq x y z
N MET A 1 2.13 10.77 -3.53
CA MET A 1 0.82 10.16 -3.86
C MET A 1 0.44 9.31 -2.67
N GLN A 2 -0.67 9.60 -1.98
CA GLN A 2 -1.19 8.68 -0.96
C GLN A 2 -2.41 7.99 -1.57
N VAL A 3 -2.21 6.76 -2.02
CA VAL A 3 -3.29 5.83 -2.39
C VAL A 3 -3.43 4.88 -1.21
N ALA A 4 -4.66 4.68 -0.75
CA ALA A 4 -4.99 3.89 0.45
C ALA A 4 -4.26 4.32 1.75
N PRO A 5 -4.48 5.55 2.26
CA PRO A 5 -3.83 6.04 3.48
C PRO A 5 -4.24 5.31 4.78
N ASP A 6 -5.34 4.56 4.73
CA ASP A 6 -5.83 3.61 5.73
C ASP A 6 -5.07 2.27 5.75
N ILE A 7 -4.28 1.98 4.71
CA ILE A 7 -3.55 0.73 4.51
C ILE A 7 -2.04 0.98 4.51
N PHE A 8 -1.59 2.09 3.93
CA PHE A 8 -0.18 2.43 3.81
C PHE A 8 0.09 3.82 4.37
N GLU A 9 1.15 3.93 5.17
CA GLU A 9 1.62 5.20 5.72
C GLU A 9 3.08 5.42 5.32
N VAL A 10 3.37 6.54 4.66
CA VAL A 10 4.75 7.00 4.46
C VAL A 10 5.05 8.02 5.55
N ARG A 11 6.08 7.78 6.34
CA ARG A 11 6.50 8.65 7.44
C ARG A 11 7.72 9.49 7.06
N ASP A 12 8.08 10.41 7.94
CA ASP A 12 9.21 11.33 7.75
C ASP A 12 10.58 10.64 7.71
N ASP A 13 10.64 9.36 8.09
CA ASP A 13 11.84 8.51 8.03
C ASP A 13 12.07 7.86 6.65
N ASP A 14 11.27 8.23 5.63
CA ASP A 14 11.35 7.73 4.26
C ASP A 14 11.04 6.22 4.11
N PHE A 15 10.39 5.63 5.12
CA PHE A 15 9.84 4.28 5.07
C PHE A 15 8.33 4.29 4.83
N LEU A 16 7.86 3.21 4.19
CA LEU A 16 6.44 2.88 4.06
C LEU A 16 6.09 1.81 5.08
N TYR A 17 5.07 2.08 5.87
CA TYR A 17 4.48 1.19 6.86
C TYR A 17 3.16 0.64 6.34
N VAL A 18 2.94 -0.66 6.55
CA VAL A 18 1.65 -1.32 6.30
C VAL A 18 0.83 -1.22 7.58
N LEU A 19 -0.27 -0.48 7.54
CA LEU A 19 -1.21 -0.30 8.65
C LEU A 19 -2.24 -1.43 8.71
N ASN A 20 -2.58 -2.01 7.55
CA ASN A 20 -3.49 -3.14 7.42
C ASN A 20 -2.95 -4.10 6.36
N ASP A 21 -2.46 -5.26 6.78
CA ASP A 21 -1.88 -6.29 5.92
C ASP A 21 -2.93 -7.23 5.32
N THR A 22 -4.13 -7.26 5.91
CA THR A 22 -5.29 -8.02 5.41
C THR A 22 -6.49 -7.10 5.17
N PRO A 23 -6.40 -6.18 4.19
CA PRO A 23 -7.51 -5.31 3.87
C PRO A 23 -8.68 -6.07 3.25
N GLU A 24 -9.88 -5.52 3.35
CA GLU A 24 -11.08 -6.09 2.73
C GLU A 24 -10.98 -6.07 1.20
N ASP A 25 -11.71 -6.96 0.53
CA ASP A 25 -11.67 -7.13 -0.94
C ASP A 25 -11.99 -5.83 -1.70
N GLU A 26 -12.82 -4.95 -1.13
CA GLU A 26 -13.15 -3.64 -1.71
C GLU A 26 -11.93 -2.72 -1.86
N ALA A 27 -10.89 -2.92 -1.05
CA ALA A 27 -9.66 -2.14 -1.12
C ALA A 27 -8.68 -2.67 -2.18
N ARG A 28 -8.98 -3.79 -2.85
CA ARG A 28 -8.07 -4.43 -3.81
C ARG A 28 -7.61 -3.47 -4.91
N GLU A 29 -8.52 -2.73 -5.54
CA GLU A 29 -8.17 -1.77 -6.61
C GLU A 29 -7.21 -0.68 -6.10
N ARG A 30 -7.44 -0.19 -4.87
CA ARG A 30 -6.58 0.81 -4.25
C ARG A 30 -5.20 0.23 -3.93
N CYS A 31 -5.13 -1.02 -3.48
CA CYS A 31 -3.87 -1.71 -3.25
C CYS A 31 -3.09 -1.95 -4.55
N GLU A 32 -3.76 -2.37 -5.62
CA GLU A 32 -3.17 -2.53 -6.95
C GLU A 32 -2.61 -1.20 -7.47
N GLU A 33 -3.37 -0.11 -7.34
CA GLU A 33 -2.90 1.24 -7.71
C GLU A 33 -1.71 1.67 -6.86
N ALA A 34 -1.72 1.43 -5.54
CA ALA A 34 -0.60 1.77 -4.65
C ALA A 34 0.69 1.04 -5.07
N VAL A 35 0.60 -0.25 -5.39
CA VAL A 35 1.74 -1.05 -5.90
C VAL A 35 2.25 -0.48 -7.22
N ASN A 36 1.37 -0.20 -8.17
CA ASN A 36 1.74 0.34 -9.49
C ASN A 36 2.37 1.74 -9.42
N ARG A 37 1.96 2.55 -8.44
CA ARG A 37 2.48 3.92 -8.25
C ARG A 37 3.69 3.98 -7.33
N CYS A 38 4.11 2.88 -6.70
CA CYS A 38 5.22 2.85 -5.75
C CYS A 38 6.57 3.04 -6.48
N PRO A 39 7.24 4.20 -6.35
CA PRO A 39 8.45 4.50 -7.14
C PRO A 39 9.65 3.62 -6.74
N LYS A 40 9.69 3.19 -5.47
CA LYS A 40 10.75 2.33 -4.93
C LYS A 40 10.41 0.84 -5.03
N GLN A 41 9.23 0.48 -5.56
CA GLN A 41 8.71 -0.89 -5.61
C GLN A 41 8.79 -1.60 -4.23
N ALA A 42 8.53 -0.86 -3.16
CA ALA A 42 8.68 -1.33 -1.78
C ALA A 42 7.56 -2.28 -1.32
N ILE A 43 6.45 -2.33 -2.06
CA ILE A 43 5.25 -3.11 -1.74
C ILE A 43 4.86 -4.00 -2.93
N LYS A 44 4.24 -5.14 -2.63
CA LYS A 44 3.66 -6.07 -3.59
C LYS A 44 2.37 -6.66 -3.04
N LEU A 45 1.45 -7.04 -3.91
CA LEU A 45 0.35 -7.92 -3.53
C LEU A 45 0.86 -9.34 -3.39
N ALA A 46 0.39 -10.03 -2.35
CA ALA A 46 0.59 -11.47 -2.19
C ALA A 46 -0.76 -12.14 -2.41
N ASP A 47 -0.80 -13.12 -3.32
CA ASP A 47 -1.94 -14.03 -3.41
C ASP A 47 -1.80 -15.04 -2.27
N VAL A 48 -2.86 -15.16 -1.46
CA VAL A 48 -3.01 -16.21 -0.43
C VAL A 48 -3.49 -17.52 -1.03
#